data_AF-A0A0B7GYP2-F1
#
_entry.id   AF-A0A0B7GYP2-F1
#
_cell.length_a   1.000
_cell.length_b   1.000
_cell.length_c   1.000
_cell.angle_alpha   90.00
_cell.angle_beta   90.00
_cell.angle_gamma   90.00
#
_symmetry.space_group_name_H-M   'P 1'
#
loop_
_entity.id
_entity.type
_entity.pdbx_description
1 polymer ?
#
loop_
_entity_poly.entity_id
_entity_poly.type
_entity_poly.pdbx_seq_one_letter_code
_entity_poly.pdbx_strand_id
1 'polypeptide(L)'
;MQMQTMSLTNEEIAHRVAILKRLRGLLEEQRDKFKEYLQVLEAQENSILKEDSEAILHHVELEESILTEINTIQKVIDPMEHLYKTVHTNTDETTIPHLKTDLAKLQNQVLARNKKNRDLLKEHLVDLRTKIASMQRPRYNTGVYTDSANIGNVINIVS
;
A
#
# COMPACT_ATOMS: atom_id res chain seq x y z
N MET A 1 15.94 -16.77 -53.51
CA MET A 1 16.04 -17.02 -52.05
C MET A 1 14.70 -17.57 -51.57
N GLN A 2 14.62 -18.88 -51.36
CA GLN A 2 13.42 -19.52 -50.81
C GLN A 2 13.42 -19.28 -49.30
N MET A 3 12.38 -18.58 -48.79
CA MET A 3 12.09 -18.54 -47.35
C MET A 3 11.59 -19.92 -46.95
N GLN A 4 12.50 -20.72 -46.39
CA GLN A 4 12.18 -22.02 -45.81
C GLN A 4 11.44 -21.73 -44.49
N THR A 5 10.11 -21.75 -44.52
CA THR A 5 9.31 -21.82 -43.28
C THR A 5 9.61 -23.18 -42.66
N MET A 6 10.57 -23.24 -41.74
CA MET A 6 10.79 -24.40 -40.90
C MET A 6 9.48 -24.68 -40.16
N SER A 7 8.78 -25.74 -40.58
CA SER A 7 7.65 -26.28 -39.85
C SER A 7 8.14 -26.65 -38.47
N LEU A 8 7.70 -25.90 -37.45
CA LEU A 8 8.00 -26.19 -36.05
C LEU A 8 7.59 -27.63 -35.73
N THR A 9 8.43 -28.33 -34.98
CA THR A 9 8.09 -29.67 -34.51
C THR A 9 6.97 -29.59 -33.46
N ASN A 10 6.14 -30.64 -33.36
CA ASN A 10 5.05 -30.68 -32.39
C ASN A 10 5.54 -30.48 -30.94
N GLU A 11 6.77 -30.90 -30.62
CA GLU A 11 7.40 -30.70 -29.31
C GLU A 11 7.74 -29.23 -29.04
N GLU A 12 8.27 -28.51 -30.03
CA GLU A 12 8.55 -27.06 -29.92
C GLU A 12 7.26 -26.25 -29.75
N ILE A 13 6.19 -26.63 -30.45
CA ILE A 13 4.86 -26.02 -30.30
C ILE A 13 4.31 -26.29 -28.89
N ALA A 14 4.40 -27.53 -28.41
CA ALA A 14 3.94 -27.87 -27.05
C ALA A 14 4.71 -27.10 -25.97
N HIS A 15 6.03 -26.97 -26.12
CA HIS A 15 6.87 -26.20 -25.21
C HIS A 15 6.52 -24.71 -25.19
N ARG A 16 6.28 -24.12 -26.38
CA ARG A 16 5.81 -22.73 -26.53
C ARG A 16 4.48 -22.49 -25.82
N VAL A 17 3.51 -23.38 -26.02
CA VAL A 17 2.19 -23.31 -25.39
C VAL A 17 2.30 -23.45 -23.86
N ALA A 18 3.20 -24.29 -23.35
CA ALA A 18 3.41 -24.46 -21.92
C ALA A 18 3.95 -23.19 -21.25
N ILE A 19 4.96 -22.55 -21.84
CA ILE A 19 5.52 -21.27 -21.35
C ILE A 19 4.43 -20.19 -21.33
N LEU A 20 3.67 -20.09 -22.42
CA LEU A 20 2.56 -19.13 -22.54
C LEU A 20 1.51 -19.31 -21.45
N LYS A 21 1.04 -20.54 -21.24
CA LYS A 21 0.05 -20.85 -20.18
C LYS A 21 0.58 -20.51 -18.80
N ARG A 22 1.86 -20.79 -18.54
CA ARG A 22 2.49 -20.47 -17.25
C ARG A 22 2.59 -18.97 -17.02
N LEU A 23 3.09 -18.21 -18.02
CA LEU A 23 3.20 -16.76 -17.93
C LEU A 23 1.84 -16.10 -17.75
N ARG A 24 0.82 -16.56 -18.49
CA ARG A 24 -0.56 -16.10 -18.32
C ARG A 24 -1.07 -16.33 -16.91
N GLY A 25 -0.88 -17.53 -16.36
CA GLY A 25 -1.30 -17.84 -14.99
C GLY A 25 -0.66 -16.92 -13.94
N LEU A 26 0.64 -16.63 -14.08
CA LEU A 26 1.34 -15.71 -13.18
C LEU A 26 0.81 -14.26 -13.29
N LEU A 27 0.50 -13.79 -14.50
CA LEU A 27 -0.09 -12.46 -14.70
C LEU A 27 -1.51 -12.36 -14.14
N GLU A 28 -2.30 -13.43 -14.24
CA GLU A 28 -3.63 -13.51 -13.64
C GLU A 28 -3.56 -13.52 -12.10
N GLU A 29 -2.62 -14.27 -11.53
CA GLU A 29 -2.36 -14.30 -10.08
C GLU A 29 -1.92 -12.93 -9.56
N GLN A 30 -0.99 -12.27 -10.27
CA GLN A 30 -0.56 -10.91 -9.94
C GLN A 30 -1.73 -9.92 -9.98
N ARG A 31 -2.61 -10.04 -10.98
CA ARG A 31 -3.80 -9.19 -11.13
C ARG A 31 -4.73 -9.35 -9.94
N ASP A 32 -4.94 -10.58 -9.49
CA ASP A 32 -5.85 -10.87 -8.39
C ASP A 32 -5.27 -10.38 -7.06
N LYS A 33 -3.94 -10.43 -6.87
CA LYS A 33 -3.25 -9.76 -5.75
C LYS A 33 -3.39 -8.24 -5.74
N PHE A 34 -3.31 -7.59 -6.91
CA PHE A 34 -3.58 -6.15 -6.99
C PHE A 34 -5.02 -5.79 -6.64
N LYS A 35 -6.00 -6.64 -6.99
CA LYS A 35 -7.40 -6.43 -6.60
C LYS A 35 -7.59 -6.58 -5.09
N GLU A 36 -6.97 -7.59 -4.49
CA GLU A 36 -6.96 -7.79 -3.05
C GLU A 36 -6.37 -6.56 -2.34
N TYR A 37 -5.25 -6.03 -2.84
CA TYR A 37 -4.66 -4.81 -2.30
C TYR A 37 -5.61 -3.60 -2.41
N LEU A 38 -6.31 -3.42 -3.54
CA LEU A 38 -7.29 -2.35 -3.69
C LEU A 38 -8.44 -2.44 -2.67
N GLN A 39 -8.86 -3.64 -2.30
CA GLN A 39 -9.89 -3.86 -1.28
C GLN A 39 -9.36 -3.51 0.12
N VAL A 40 -8.12 -3.89 0.44
CA VAL A 40 -7.48 -3.52 1.72
C VAL A 40 -7.35 -2.00 1.83
N LEU A 41 -6.93 -1.32 0.77
CA LEU A 41 -6.84 0.15 0.76
C LEU A 41 -8.20 0.82 0.94
N GLU A 42 -9.27 0.24 0.40
CA GLU A 42 -10.64 0.75 0.61
C GLU A 42 -11.12 0.55 2.05
N ALA A 43 -10.83 -0.61 2.64
CA ALA A 43 -11.13 -0.87 4.04
C ALA A 43 -10.33 0.09 4.95
N GLN A 44 -9.04 0.30 4.66
CA GLN A 44 -8.19 1.23 5.38
C GLN A 44 -8.72 2.66 5.30
N GLU A 45 -9.18 3.13 4.13
CA GLU A 45 -9.80 4.45 3.99
C GLU A 45 -10.97 4.62 4.97
N ASN A 46 -11.85 3.61 5.05
CA ASN A 46 -12.97 3.61 5.99
C ASN A 46 -12.53 3.58 7.46
N SER A 47 -11.48 2.83 7.79
CA SER A 47 -10.92 2.75 9.14
C SER A 47 -10.26 4.07 9.57
N ILE A 48 -9.61 4.79 8.64
CA ILE A 48 -9.09 6.15 8.87
C ILE A 48 -10.23 7.11 9.20
N LEU A 49 -11.32 7.09 8.43
CA LEU A 49 -12.49 7.95 8.67
C LEU A 49 -13.17 7.69 10.01
N LYS A 50 -13.09 6.45 10.52
CA LYS A 50 -13.63 6.06 11.84
C LYS A 50 -12.65 6.31 12.99
N GLU A 51 -11.45 6.81 12.70
CA GLU A 51 -10.35 6.97 13.66
C GLU A 51 -10.00 5.67 14.41
N ASP A 52 -10.17 4.51 13.76
CA ASP A 52 -9.90 3.19 14.35
C ASP A 52 -8.42 2.80 14.15
N SER A 53 -7.59 3.12 15.13
CA SER A 53 -6.15 2.87 15.08
C SER A 53 -5.76 1.38 15.01
N GLU A 54 -6.55 0.50 15.63
CA GLU A 54 -6.26 -0.94 15.66
C GLU A 54 -6.53 -1.55 14.28
N ALA A 55 -7.67 -1.21 13.67
CA ALA A 55 -7.97 -1.61 12.31
C ALA A 55 -6.94 -1.07 11.29
N ILE A 56 -6.48 0.18 11.45
CA ILE A 56 -5.44 0.75 10.58
C ILE A 56 -4.13 -0.05 10.68
N LEU A 57 -3.71 -0.44 11.89
CA LEU A 57 -2.52 -1.27 12.07
C LEU A 57 -2.65 -2.62 11.37
N HIS A 58 -3.80 -3.29 11.56
CA HIS A 58 -4.05 -4.58 10.91
C HIS A 58 -4.04 -4.48 9.38
N HIS A 59 -4.60 -3.39 8.83
CA HIS A 59 -4.52 -3.15 7.39
C HIS A 59 -3.08 -2.99 6.90
N VAL A 60 -2.21 -2.32 7.64
CA VAL A 60 -0.78 -2.18 7.28
C VAL A 60 -0.08 -3.54 7.20
N GLU A 61 -0.36 -4.45 8.15
CA GLU A 61 0.20 -5.81 8.11
C GLU A 61 -0.26 -6.60 6.87
N LEU A 62 -1.55 -6.48 6.52
CA LEU A 62 -2.09 -7.09 5.31
C LEU A 62 -1.47 -6.51 4.04
N GLU A 63 -1.29 -5.18 3.98
CA GLU A 63 -0.60 -4.52 2.86
C GLU A 63 0.82 -5.04 2.69
N GLU A 64 1.59 -5.21 3.78
CA GLU A 64 2.94 -5.76 3.73
C GLU A 64 2.93 -7.19 3.17
N SER A 65 2.05 -8.06 3.66
CA SER A 65 1.92 -9.43 3.15
C SER A 65 1.64 -9.45 1.65
N ILE A 66 0.65 -8.69 1.19
CA ILE A 66 0.26 -8.64 -0.22
C ILE A 66 1.41 -8.10 -1.09
N LEU A 67 2.13 -7.07 -0.62
CA LEU A 67 3.30 -6.53 -1.32
C LEU A 67 4.43 -7.56 -1.46
N THR A 68 4.69 -8.36 -0.41
CA THR A 68 5.69 -9.43 -0.51
C THR A 68 5.30 -10.47 -1.54
N GLU A 69 4.04 -10.88 -1.58
CA GLU A 69 3.52 -11.85 -2.54
C GLU A 69 3.60 -11.31 -3.99
N ILE A 70 3.17 -10.07 -4.23
CA ILE A 70 3.29 -9.42 -5.55
C ILE A 70 4.76 -9.39 -6.01
N ASN A 71 5.70 -9.10 -5.10
CA ASN A 71 7.13 -9.10 -5.42
C ASN A 71 7.65 -10.51 -5.75
N THR A 72 7.25 -11.54 -4.99
CA THR A 72 7.63 -12.92 -5.30
C THR A 72 7.11 -13.37 -6.67
N ILE A 73 5.88 -12.99 -7.04
CA ILE A 73 5.31 -13.28 -8.36
C ILE A 73 6.09 -12.53 -9.45
N GLN A 74 6.39 -11.24 -9.26
CA GLN A 74 7.15 -10.45 -10.24
C GLN A 74 8.54 -11.06 -10.52
N LYS A 75 9.24 -11.54 -9.49
CA LYS A 75 10.54 -12.22 -9.64
C LYS A 75 10.49 -13.47 -10.52
N VAL A 76 9.33 -14.11 -10.64
CA VAL A 76 9.11 -15.27 -11.52
C VAL A 76 8.63 -14.83 -12.91
N ILE A 77 7.83 -13.76 -12.99
CA ILE A 77 7.39 -13.18 -14.25
C ILE A 77 8.58 -12.71 -15.10
N ASP A 78 9.53 -11.99 -14.51
CA ASP A 78 10.69 -11.44 -15.24
C ASP A 78 11.45 -12.50 -16.06
N PRO A 79 11.95 -13.61 -15.47
CA PRO A 79 12.64 -14.66 -16.23
C PRO A 79 11.71 -15.39 -17.22
N MET A 80 10.43 -15.55 -16.89
CA MET A 80 9.45 -16.18 -17.79
C MET A 80 9.15 -15.31 -19.02
N GLU A 81 9.14 -13.99 -18.87
CA GLU A 81 9.01 -13.06 -19.99
C GLU A 81 10.24 -13.07 -20.90
N HIS A 82 11.44 -13.16 -20.31
CA HIS A 82 12.66 -13.33 -21.09
C HIS A 82 12.61 -14.61 -21.92
N LEU A 83 12.20 -15.73 -21.32
CA LEU A 83 12.02 -16.99 -22.03
C LEU A 83 10.93 -16.91 -23.11
N TYR A 84 9.84 -16.19 -22.83
CA TYR A 84 8.79 -15.97 -23.81
C TYR A 84 9.31 -15.20 -25.04
N LYS A 85 10.05 -14.10 -24.83
CA LYS A 85 10.61 -13.25 -25.90
C LYS A 85 11.65 -13.97 -26.75
N THR A 86 12.42 -14.89 -26.18
CA THR A 86 13.45 -15.65 -26.94
C THR A 86 12.82 -16.73 -27.81
N VAL A 87 11.70 -17.31 -27.39
CA VAL A 87 11.06 -18.43 -28.09
C VAL A 87 9.98 -17.95 -29.08
N HIS A 88 9.32 -16.81 -28.83
CA HIS A 88 8.32 -16.22 -29.73
C HIS A 88 8.89 -14.99 -30.46
N THR A 89 9.43 -15.21 -31.67
CA THR A 89 9.94 -14.14 -32.54
C THR A 89 8.90 -13.58 -33.52
N ASN A 90 7.76 -14.26 -33.68
CA ASN A 90 6.72 -13.91 -34.65
C ASN A 90 5.31 -14.08 -34.04
N THR A 91 4.55 -12.98 -34.10
CA THR A 91 3.10 -12.94 -34.43
C THR A 91 2.06 -12.93 -33.30
N ASP A 92 1.26 -11.85 -33.29
CA ASP A 92 -0.19 -11.70 -33.08
C ASP A 92 -0.93 -12.26 -31.84
N GLU A 93 -0.27 -12.56 -30.74
CA GLU A 93 -0.98 -12.91 -29.49
C GLU A 93 -1.28 -11.65 -28.65
N THR A 94 -2.51 -11.12 -28.74
CA THR A 94 -2.94 -9.86 -28.07
C THR A 94 -3.22 -10.01 -26.57
N THR A 95 -3.42 -11.24 -26.07
CA THR A 95 -3.89 -11.49 -24.69
C THR A 95 -2.89 -11.07 -23.62
N ILE A 96 -1.60 -11.35 -23.81
CA ILE A 96 -0.53 -10.94 -22.86
C ILE A 96 -0.38 -9.41 -22.83
N PRO A 97 -0.31 -8.70 -23.98
CA PRO A 97 -0.35 -7.24 -24.00
C PRO A 97 -1.55 -6.62 -23.27
N HIS A 98 -2.75 -7.19 -23.43
CA HIS A 98 -3.95 -6.73 -22.72
C HIS A 98 -3.83 -6.92 -21.20
N LEU A 99 -3.44 -8.13 -20.74
CA LEU A 99 -3.22 -8.40 -19.32
C LEU A 99 -2.19 -7.46 -18.70
N LYS A 100 -1.09 -7.18 -19.41
CA LYS A 100 -0.08 -6.21 -18.97
C LYS A 100 -0.63 -4.78 -18.87
N THR A 101 -1.44 -4.38 -19.84
CA THR A 101 -2.07 -3.05 -19.82
C THR A 101 -3.03 -2.92 -18.64
N ASP A 102 -3.81 -3.96 -18.35
CA ASP A 102 -4.73 -3.95 -17.22
C ASP A 102 -4.01 -4.03 -15.88
N LEU A 103 -2.91 -4.78 -15.78
CA LEU A 103 -2.01 -4.77 -14.63
C LEU A 103 -1.43 -3.37 -14.38
N ALA A 104 -0.97 -2.69 -15.42
CA ALA A 104 -0.47 -1.32 -15.31
C ALA A 104 -1.56 -0.35 -14.80
N LYS A 105 -2.81 -0.50 -15.27
CA LYS A 105 -3.95 0.28 -14.73
C LYS A 105 -4.20 -0.02 -13.26
N LEU A 106 -4.22 -1.29 -12.86
CA LEU A 106 -4.44 -1.69 -11.46
C LEU A 106 -3.31 -1.16 -10.55
N GLN A 107 -2.06 -1.26 -10.99
CA GLN A 107 -0.92 -0.70 -10.28
C GLN A 107 -1.07 0.81 -10.08
N ASN A 108 -1.47 1.54 -11.12
CA ASN A 108 -1.72 2.98 -11.02
C ASN A 108 -2.87 3.31 -10.06
N GLN A 109 -3.93 2.50 -10.03
CA GLN A 109 -5.04 2.67 -9.09
C GLN A 109 -4.60 2.44 -7.65
N VAL A 110 -3.79 1.40 -7.39
CA VAL A 110 -3.22 1.11 -6.07
C VAL A 110 -2.37 2.29 -5.59
N LEU A 111 -1.47 2.80 -6.45
CA LEU A 111 -0.63 3.95 -6.11
C LEU A 111 -1.46 5.21 -5.81
N ALA A 112 -2.51 5.45 -6.59
CA ALA A 112 -3.40 6.58 -6.39
C ALA A 112 -4.18 6.49 -5.07
N ARG A 113 -4.73 5.30 -4.76
CA ARG A 113 -5.46 5.07 -3.50
C ARG A 113 -4.54 5.10 -2.29
N ASN A 114 -3.37 4.46 -2.35
CA ASN A 114 -2.40 4.52 -1.26
C ASN A 114 -1.95 5.98 -0.99
N LYS A 115 -1.71 6.76 -2.05
CA LYS A 115 -1.41 8.19 -1.91
C LYS A 115 -2.55 8.94 -1.21
N LYS A 116 -3.81 8.69 -1.61
CA LYS A 116 -4.99 9.27 -0.98
C LYS A 116 -5.06 8.93 0.51
N ASN A 117 -4.92 7.66 0.88
CA ASN A 117 -4.94 7.22 2.28
C ASN A 117 -3.82 7.86 3.11
N ARG A 118 -2.62 7.98 2.54
CA ARG A 118 -1.50 8.66 3.18
C ARG A 118 -1.76 10.14 3.41
N ASP A 119 -2.41 10.80 2.46
CA ASP A 119 -2.74 12.21 2.57
C ASP A 119 -3.88 12.44 3.58
N LEU A 120 -4.88 11.55 3.65
CA LEU A 120 -5.91 11.53 4.71
C LEU A 120 -5.28 11.38 6.11
N LEU A 121 -4.39 10.40 6.30
CA LEU A 121 -3.70 10.21 7.58
C LEU A 121 -2.93 11.46 8.02
N LYS A 122 -2.30 12.19 7.09
CA LYS A 122 -1.60 13.44 7.40
C LYS A 122 -2.56 14.54 7.85
N GLU A 123 -3.69 14.68 7.17
CA GLU A 123 -4.73 15.65 7.53
C GLU A 123 -5.24 15.39 8.94
N HIS A 124 -5.66 14.15 9.24
CA HIS A 124 -6.08 13.75 10.59
C HIS A 124 -4.99 14.01 11.64
N LEU A 125 -3.72 13.77 11.32
CA LEU A 125 -2.62 14.01 12.24
C LEU A 125 -2.43 15.50 12.53
N VAL A 126 -2.57 16.37 11.53
CA VAL A 126 -2.54 17.84 11.72
C VAL A 126 -3.70 18.29 12.60
N ASP A 127 -4.90 17.75 12.40
CA ASP A 127 -6.07 18.05 13.23
C ASP A 127 -5.89 17.59 14.68
N LEU A 128 -5.33 16.39 14.89
CA LEU A 128 -5.01 15.91 16.24
C LEU A 128 -3.95 16.79 16.90
N ARG A 129 -2.91 17.22 16.17
CA ARG A 129 -1.89 18.13 16.70
C ARG A 129 -2.46 19.48 17.09
N THR A 130 -3.35 20.07 16.27
CA THR A 130 -4.00 21.34 16.59
C THR A 130 -4.95 21.20 17.78
N LYS A 131 -5.72 20.10 17.87
CA LYS A 131 -6.52 19.75 19.06
C LYS A 131 -5.62 19.67 20.31
N ILE A 132 -4.51 18.92 20.27
CA ILE A 132 -3.56 18.81 21.38
C ILE A 132 -2.98 20.18 21.77
N ALA A 133 -2.56 20.98 20.79
CA ALA A 133 -2.03 22.32 21.05
C ALA A 133 -3.07 23.26 21.67
N SER A 134 -4.34 23.17 21.24
CA SER A 134 -5.44 23.95 21.83
C SER A 134 -5.79 23.52 23.26
N MET A 135 -5.55 22.24 23.60
CA MET A 135 -5.69 21.70 24.95
C MET A 135 -4.49 22.04 25.84
N GLN A 136 -3.29 22.21 25.27
CA GLN A 136 -2.13 22.78 25.96
C GLN A 136 -2.29 24.29 26.15
N ARG A 137 -3.26 24.69 27.00
CA ARG A 137 -3.36 26.04 27.54
C ARG A 137 -2.22 26.32 28.54
N PRO A 138 -1.85 27.60 28.74
CA PRO A 138 -0.54 27.97 29.25
C PRO A 138 -0.32 27.40 30.65
N ARG A 139 0.89 26.92 30.91
CA ARG A 139 1.34 26.57 32.26
C ARG A 139 0.94 27.72 33.16
N TYR A 140 0.02 27.48 34.10
CA TYR A 140 -0.38 28.45 35.10
C TYR A 140 0.87 28.86 35.90
N ASN A 141 1.55 29.91 35.44
CA ASN A 141 2.42 30.72 36.28
C ASN A 141 1.50 31.63 37.08
N THR A 142 0.84 31.07 38.08
CA THR A 142 0.23 31.80 39.21
C THR A 142 -0.31 30.75 40.15
N GLY A 143 0.55 30.30 41.06
CA GLY A 143 0.06 29.68 42.28
C GLY A 143 -0.85 30.69 42.96
N VAL A 144 -2.07 30.27 43.29
CA VAL A 144 -3.11 31.05 44.00
C VAL A 144 -2.66 31.48 45.42
N TYR A 145 -1.39 31.25 45.78
CA TYR A 145 -0.78 31.50 47.08
C TYR A 145 0.42 32.47 47.08
N THR A 146 0.78 33.11 45.96
CA THR A 146 1.89 34.08 45.95
C THR A 146 1.44 35.53 46.10
N ASP A 147 0.44 35.77 46.93
CA ASP A 147 0.24 37.10 47.53
C ASP A 147 -0.39 36.96 48.92
N SER A 148 0.37 36.39 49.85
CA SER A 148 0.15 36.58 51.28
C SER A 148 1.37 37.25 51.89
N ALA A 149 1.84 38.33 51.26
CA ALA A 149 2.43 39.39 52.03
C ALA A 149 1.29 39.98 52.87
N ASN A 150 1.38 39.85 54.21
CA ASN A 150 0.68 40.70 55.18
C ASN A 150 -0.65 40.22 55.82
N ILE A 151 -0.76 38.97 56.30
CA ILE A 151 -1.69 38.65 57.40
C ILE A 151 -1.07 37.62 58.35
N GLY A 152 -0.60 38.08 59.50
CA GLY A 152 -0.08 37.21 60.55
C GLY A 152 0.33 38.00 61.80
N ASN A 153 -0.61 38.75 62.37
CA ASN A 153 -0.44 39.31 63.71
C ASN A 153 -0.26 38.14 64.70
N VAL A 154 0.95 37.97 65.22
CA VAL A 154 1.26 36.97 66.26
C VAL A 154 0.56 37.40 67.55
N ILE A 155 -0.52 36.71 67.93
CA ILE A 155 -1.10 36.84 69.26
C ILE A 155 -0.26 35.98 70.20
N ASN A 156 0.47 36.65 71.10
CA ASN A 156 1.27 36.02 72.13
C ASN A 156 0.38 35.75 73.35
N ILE A 157 0.14 34.48 73.69
CA ILE A 157 -0.60 34.10 74.90
C ILE A 157 0.45 33.63 75.91
N VAL A 158 0.70 34.47 76.91
CA VAL A 158 1.47 34.15 78.11
C VAL A 158 0.59 33.29 79.03
N SER A 159 1.12 32.19 79.55
CA SER A 159 0.61 31.47 80.71
C SER A 159 1.70 31.37 81.77
#